data_AF-A0A937PV95-F1
#
_entry.id   AF-A0A937PV95-F1
#
_cell.length_a   1.000
_cell.length_b   1.000
_cell.length_c   1.000
_cell.angle_alpha   90.00
_cell.angle_beta   90.00
_cell.angle_gamma   90.00
#
_symmetry.space_group_name_H-M   'P 1'
#
loop_
_entity.id
_entity.type
_entity.pdbx_description
1 polymer ?
#
loop_
_entity_poly.entity_id
_entity_poly.type
_entity_poly.pdbx_seq_one_letter_code
_entity_poly.pdbx_strand_id
1 'polypeptide(L)'
;MANEQSIIIAASDLMPDGNGGWQPVPKVLTPAEAVRYLGLDNFAGDNPVVCLERYRKIGKLKGTYLSRTHGFTVKALDDFLDGQTKTNRL
;
A
#
# COMPACT_ATOMS: atom_id res chain seq x y z
N MET A 1 -27.33 26.95 8.03
CA MET A 1 -26.51 26.17 8.98
C MET A 1 -25.99 24.95 8.24
N ALA A 2 -24.86 25.10 7.54
CA ALA A 2 -24.19 23.99 6.89
C ALA A 2 -23.33 23.30 7.95
N ASN A 3 -23.65 22.04 8.25
CA ASN A 3 -22.87 21.21 9.15
C ASN A 3 -21.61 20.77 8.41
N GLU A 4 -20.59 21.62 8.41
CA GLU A 4 -19.25 21.29 7.97
C GLU A 4 -18.66 20.36 9.03
N GLN A 5 -19.01 19.07 8.94
CA GLN A 5 -18.23 18.04 9.61
C GLN A 5 -16.86 18.03 8.93
N SER A 6 -15.92 18.75 9.53
CA SER A 6 -14.50 18.62 9.24
C SER A 6 -14.16 17.14 9.37
N ILE A 7 -14.03 16.43 8.25
CA ILE A 7 -13.53 15.07 8.26
C ILE A 7 -12.09 15.19 8.72
N ILE A 8 -11.83 14.88 9.99
CA ILE A 8 -10.47 14.75 10.51
C ILE A 8 -9.91 13.46 9.92
N ILE A 9 -9.35 13.57 8.72
CA ILE A 9 -8.60 12.47 8.09
C ILE A 9 -7.19 12.58 8.65
N ALA A 10 -6.75 11.59 9.42
CA ALA A 10 -5.36 11.54 9.84
C ALA A 10 -4.48 11.40 8.59
N ALA A 11 -3.30 12.01 8.55
CA ALA A 11 -2.45 12.03 7.35
C ALA A 11 -2.08 10.62 6.83
N SER A 12 -2.19 9.58 7.67
CA SER A 12 -1.99 8.17 7.34
C SER A 12 -3.19 7.48 6.68
N ASP A 13 -4.34 8.15 6.58
CA ASP A 13 -5.59 7.58 6.03
C ASP A 13 -5.81 7.94 4.54
N LEU A 14 -4.88 8.68 3.90
CA LEU A 14 -4.96 9.04 2.50
C LEU A 14 -3.79 8.46 1.70
N MET A 15 -4.09 8.04 0.47
CA MET A 15 -3.09 7.60 -0.51
C MET A 15 -3.34 8.25 -1.89
N PRO A 16 -2.32 8.32 -2.77
CA PRO A 16 -2.51 8.79 -4.13
C PRO A 16 -3.49 7.89 -4.90
N ASP A 17 -4.45 8.50 -5.61
CA ASP A 17 -5.44 7.78 -6.42
C ASP A 17 -4.89 7.34 -7.79
N GLY A 18 -3.70 7.83 -8.17
CA GLY A 18 -3.05 7.59 -9.45
C GLY A 18 -3.49 8.52 -10.60
N ASN A 19 -4.42 9.43 -10.33
CA ASN A 19 -4.95 10.44 -11.27
C ASN A 19 -4.60 11.88 -10.83
N GLY A 20 -3.66 12.04 -9.89
CA GLY A 20 -3.26 13.33 -9.33
C GLY A 20 -4.12 13.80 -8.15
N GLY A 21 -5.04 12.96 -7.67
CA GLY A 21 -5.84 13.18 -6.48
C GLY A 21 -5.42 12.31 -5.30
N TRP A 22 -6.21 12.40 -4.24
CA TRP A 22 -6.05 11.62 -3.00
C TRP A 22 -7.33 10.85 -2.72
N GLN A 23 -7.18 9.61 -2.28
CA GLN A 23 -8.29 8.76 -1.87
C GLN A 23 -8.05 8.21 -0.46
N PRO A 24 -9.12 7.90 0.30
CA PRO A 24 -8.99 7.15 1.55
C PRO A 24 -8.32 5.80 1.33
N VAL A 25 -7.45 5.40 2.26
CA VAL A 25 -6.76 4.10 2.22
C VAL A 25 -7.79 2.98 2.47
N PRO A 26 -8.04 2.07 1.51
CA PRO A 26 -8.93 0.95 1.74
C PRO A 26 -8.37 -0.02 2.78
N LYS A 27 -9.25 -0.74 3.49
CA LYS A 27 -8.82 -1.78 4.45
C LYS A 27 -7.99 -2.89 3.80
N VAL A 28 -8.28 -3.19 2.53
CA VAL A 28 -7.54 -4.15 1.71
C VAL A 28 -7.25 -3.50 0.37
N LEU A 29 -5.97 -3.41 0.04
CA LEU A 29 -5.45 -2.83 -1.18
C LEU A 29 -5.23 -3.91 -2.23
N THR A 30 -5.60 -3.62 -3.46
CA THR A 30 -5.16 -4.38 -4.63
C THR A 30 -3.64 -4.23 -4.84
N PRO A 31 -3.00 -5.08 -5.66
CA PRO A 31 -1.57 -4.92 -5.94
C PRO A 31 -1.19 -3.53 -6.48
N ALA A 32 -2.02 -2.93 -7.32
CA ALA A 32 -1.78 -1.59 -7.87
C ALA A 32 -1.89 -0.49 -6.79
N GLU A 33 -2.89 -0.59 -5.91
CA GLU A 33 -3.04 0.33 -4.78
C GLU A 33 -1.90 0.17 -3.77
N ALA A 34 -1.46 -1.08 -3.51
CA ALA A 34 -0.32 -1.35 -2.63
C ALA A 34 0.98 -0.74 -3.18
N VAL A 35 1.21 -0.79 -4.50
CA VAL A 35 2.34 -0.11 -5.14
C VAL A 35 2.31 1.40 -4.85
N ARG A 36 1.15 2.04 -5.02
CA ARG A 36 0.97 3.48 -4.76
C ARG A 36 1.11 3.83 -3.28
N TYR A 37 0.54 3.00 -2.40
CA TYR A 37 0.65 3.15 -0.95
C TYR A 37 2.12 3.11 -0.49
N LEU A 38 2.91 2.20 -1.07
CA LEU A 38 4.35 2.10 -0.79
C LEU A 38 5.20 3.11 -1.58
N GLY A 39 4.61 3.91 -2.48
CA GLY A 39 5.31 4.86 -3.35
C GLY A 39 6.29 4.19 -4.34
N LEU A 40 6.11 2.90 -4.63
CA LEU A 40 7.01 2.12 -5.50
C LEU A 40 6.93 2.53 -6.97
N ASP A 41 5.88 3.24 -7.35
CA ASP A 41 5.67 3.85 -8.66
C ASP A 41 6.66 4.97 -8.99
N ASN A 42 7.23 5.61 -7.97
CA ASN A 42 8.19 6.72 -8.14
C ASN A 42 9.64 6.26 -8.37
N PHE A 43 9.93 4.96 -8.21
CA PHE A 43 11.28 4.44 -8.35
C PHE A 43 11.51 3.88 -9.77
N ALA A 44 12.57 4.33 -10.43
CA ALA A 44 12.99 3.79 -11.72
C ALA A 44 13.56 2.37 -11.53
N GLY A 45 12.89 1.35 -12.06
CA GLY A 45 13.30 -0.04 -11.93
C GLY A 45 12.32 -1.03 -12.57
N ASP A 46 12.36 -2.28 -12.09
CA ASP A 46 11.43 -3.33 -12.48
C ASP A 46 9.96 -2.93 -12.25
N ASN A 47 9.04 -3.58 -12.98
CA ASN A 47 7.61 -3.37 -12.79
C ASN A 47 7.24 -3.56 -11.30
N PRO A 48 6.78 -2.50 -10.59
CA PRO A 48 6.65 -2.52 -9.14
C PRO A 48 5.61 -3.54 -8.67
N VAL A 49 4.57 -3.81 -9.47
CA VAL A 49 3.56 -4.84 -9.19
C VAL A 49 4.20 -6.23 -9.22
N VAL A 50 5.05 -6.51 -10.21
CA VAL A 50 5.76 -7.80 -10.31
C VAL A 50 6.72 -7.99 -9.14
N CYS A 51 7.38 -6.90 -8.71
CA CYS A 51 8.24 -6.92 -7.55
C CYS A 51 7.46 -7.26 -6.27
N LEU A 52 6.31 -6.63 -6.06
CA LEU A 52 5.40 -6.88 -4.94
C LEU A 52 4.90 -8.34 -4.92
N GLU A 53 4.51 -8.87 -6.08
CA GLU A 53 4.14 -10.28 -6.23
C GLU A 53 5.30 -11.23 -5.90
N ARG A 54 6.52 -10.87 -6.30
CA ARG A 54 7.70 -11.67 -5.99
C ARG A 54 7.91 -11.75 -4.49
N TYR A 55 7.87 -10.62 -3.77
CA TYR A 55 8.00 -10.59 -2.31
C TYR A 55 6.93 -11.43 -1.61
N ARG A 56 5.71 -11.41 -2.13
CA ARG A 56 4.63 -12.27 -1.65
C ARG A 56 4.94 -13.76 -1.88
N LYS A 57 5.33 -14.14 -3.10
CA LYS A 57 5.63 -15.54 -3.46
C LYS A 57 6.76 -16.14 -2.63
N ILE A 58 7.78 -15.34 -2.29
CA ILE A 58 8.90 -15.78 -1.43
C ILE A 58 8.60 -15.65 0.07
N GLY A 59 7.36 -15.32 0.46
CA GLY A 59 6.92 -15.25 1.85
C GLY A 59 7.39 -14.03 2.64
N LYS A 60 8.03 -13.04 1.99
CA LYS A 60 8.48 -11.80 2.63
C LYS A 60 7.36 -10.78 2.85
N LEU A 61 6.30 -10.86 2.05
CA LEU A 61 5.11 -10.03 2.18
C LEU A 61 3.86 -10.89 2.34
N LYS A 62 3.05 -10.61 3.36
CA LYS A 62 1.81 -11.36 3.61
C LYS A 62 0.68 -10.80 2.75
N GLY A 63 0.17 -11.60 1.83
CA GLY A 63 -1.06 -11.30 1.09
C GLY A 63 -2.28 -11.92 1.77
N THR A 64 -3.45 -11.30 1.56
CA THR A 64 -4.75 -11.89 1.89
C THR A 64 -5.49 -12.27 0.61
N TYR A 65 -6.34 -13.28 0.65
CA TYR A 65 -7.18 -13.66 -0.49
C TYR A 65 -8.59 -13.12 -0.29
N LEU A 66 -9.06 -12.33 -1.26
CA LEU A 66 -10.45 -11.90 -1.38
C LEU A 66 -11.06 -12.62 -2.58
N SER A 67 -11.74 -13.73 -2.31
CA SER A 67 -12.30 -14.60 -3.35
C SER A 67 -11.22 -15.11 -4.32
N ARG A 68 -11.19 -14.62 -5.57
CA ARG A 68 -10.27 -15.05 -6.63
C ARG A 68 -9.04 -14.17 -6.79
N THR A 69 -8.97 -13.05 -6.07
CA THR A 69 -7.90 -12.07 -6.20
C THR A 69 -7.20 -11.92 -4.86
N HIS A 70 -5.88 -11.77 -4.88
CA HIS A 70 -5.13 -11.44 -3.68
C HIS A 70 -5.06 -9.92 -3.50
N GLY A 71 -5.03 -9.50 -2.25
CA GLY A 71 -4.80 -8.12 -1.84
C GLY A 71 -3.88 -8.06 -0.64
N PHE A 72 -3.68 -6.86 -0.12
CA PHE A 72 -2.77 -6.57 0.97
C PHE A 72 -3.49 -5.69 1.99
N THR A 73 -3.42 -6.05 3.27
CA THR A 73 -3.89 -5.15 4.31
C THR A 73 -2.81 -4.08 4.57
N VAL A 74 -3.24 -2.89 5.00
CA VAL A 74 -2.34 -1.80 5.40
C VAL A 74 -1.27 -2.31 6.38
N LYS A 75 -1.72 -3.01 7.44
CA LYS A 75 -0.83 -3.61 8.43
C LYS A 75 0.25 -4.52 7.83
N ALA A 76 -0.09 -5.33 6.82
CA ALA A 76 0.88 -6.23 6.19
C ALA A 76 1.94 -5.46 5.36
N LEU A 77 1.55 -4.34 4.76
CA LEU A 77 2.46 -3.45 4.03
C LEU A 77 3.38 -2.70 5.01
N ASP A 78 2.84 -2.21 6.13
CA ASP A 78 3.63 -1.56 7.19
C ASP A 78 4.64 -2.54 7.82
N ASP A 79 4.19 -3.75 8.18
CA ASP A 79 5.07 -4.81 8.72
C ASP A 79 6.20 -5.16 7.71
N PHE A 80 5.91 -5.10 6.41
CA PHE A 80 6.90 -5.31 5.35
C PHE A 80 7.95 -4.19 5.30
N LEU A 81 7.54 -2.92 5.37
CA LEU A 81 8.45 -1.77 5.42
C LEU A 81 9.35 -1.82 6.66
N ASP A 82 8.78 -2.15 7.82
CA ASP A 82 9.52 -2.36 9.05
C ASP A 82 10.57 -3.47 8.90
N GLY A 83 10.20 -4.55 8.22
CA GLY A 83 11.10 -5.66 7.90
C GLY A 83 12.25 -5.25 6.97
N GLN A 84 11.97 -4.45 5.94
CA GLN A 84 13.02 -3.92 5.06
C GLN A 84 13.98 -2.99 5.82
N THR A 85 13.44 -2.11 6.66
CA THR A 85 14.23 -1.16 7.47
C THR A 85 15.14 -1.88 8.46
N LYS A 86 14.66 -2.96 9.11
CA LYS A 86 15.49 -3.76 10.03
C LYS A 86 16.59 -4.55 9.31
N THR A 87 16.36 -4.91 8.05
CA THR A 87 17.31 -5.67 7.23
C THR A 87 18.38 -4.74 6.62
N ASN A 88 18.00 -3.55 6.18
CA ASN A 88 18.91 -2.51 5.71
C ASN A 88 19.46 -1.72 6.89
N ARG A 89 20.58 -2.18 7.44
CA ARG A 89 21.46 -1.30 8.23
C ARG A 89 22.21 -0.40 7.25
N LEU A 90 21.72 0.81 7.06
CA LEU A 90 22.53 1.91 6.49
C LEU A 90 23.68 2.25 7.43
#